data_AF-A0A267T0D8-F1
#
_entry.id   AF-A0A267T0D8-F1
#
_cell.length_a   1.000
_cell.length_b   1.000
_cell.length_c   1.000
_cell.angle_alpha   90.00
_cell.angle_beta   90.00
_cell.angle_gamma   90.00
#
_symmetry.space_group_name_H-M   'P 1'
#
loop_
_entity.id
_entity.type
_entity.pdbx_description
1 polymer ?
#
loop_
_entity_poly.entity_id
_entity_poly.type
_entity_poly.pdbx_seq_one_letter_code
_entity_poly.pdbx_strand_id
1 'polypeptide(L)'
;TTAAQSNITSVSVGQSVVKLTAKVFLRGAYDTNVGLMLDGLRSQGLIPLVQPYGKGSYTDIPHIGAEEATTTSVLSVTGSNAIVDWVSVELRDKNNPSVILYSRSGLVQRDGDIVDVDGVSCLSFVGAVPDSYYVTVRHRNHLGAMTANAIALTSSCSALVDFTSSSLSLYKKATTDPEYTAYPTVELGSVRALWGGNASPDRFVIYQGPNNDRTFIGSVVLTDAGNTEGLNNYMVTGYLRPDINLDGLVIFQGPGNDVNLLFNEIFTHPENVEKLNNFIIYQQLP
;
A
#
# COMPACT_ATOMS: atom_id res chain seq x y z
N THR A 1 -66.71 -5.51 -5.14
CA THR A 1 -65.50 -4.70 -5.38
C THR A 1 -64.30 -5.55 -5.01
N THR A 2 -63.66 -6.17 -6.00
CA THR A 2 -62.57 -7.13 -5.78
C THR A 2 -61.26 -6.36 -5.71
N ALA A 3 -60.57 -6.42 -4.56
CA ALA A 3 -59.28 -5.78 -4.39
C ALA A 3 -58.19 -6.59 -5.12
N ALA A 4 -57.47 -5.94 -6.03
CA ALA A 4 -56.29 -6.52 -6.66
C ALA A 4 -55.13 -6.49 -5.66
N GLN A 5 -54.59 -7.68 -5.34
CA GLN A 5 -53.40 -7.81 -4.51
C GLN A 5 -52.17 -7.66 -5.42
N SER A 6 -51.41 -6.59 -5.20
CA SER A 6 -50.13 -6.35 -5.88
C SER A 6 -49.08 -7.30 -5.29
N ASN A 7 -48.67 -8.30 -6.07
CA ASN A 7 -47.51 -9.12 -5.74
C ASN A 7 -46.25 -8.36 -6.18
N ILE A 8 -45.60 -7.69 -5.24
CA ILE A 8 -44.26 -7.14 -5.45
C ILE A 8 -43.27 -8.31 -5.34
N THR A 9 -42.87 -8.86 -6.48
CA THR A 9 -41.70 -9.73 -6.56
C THR A 9 -40.44 -8.87 -6.45
N SER A 10 -39.78 -8.89 -5.29
CA SER A 10 -38.43 -8.39 -5.15
C SER A 10 -37.48 -9.35 -5.87
N VAL A 11 -36.93 -8.92 -7.01
CA VAL A 11 -35.81 -9.63 -7.65
C VAL A 11 -34.54 -9.31 -6.85
N SER A 12 -34.03 -10.30 -6.14
CA SER A 12 -32.64 -10.28 -5.70
C SER A 12 -31.77 -10.46 -6.95
N VAL A 13 -31.26 -9.35 -7.48
CA VAL A 13 -30.16 -9.42 -8.44
C VAL A 13 -28.93 -9.75 -7.59
N GLY A 14 -28.42 -10.98 -7.70
CA GLY A 14 -27.16 -11.34 -7.07
C GLY A 14 -26.10 -10.35 -7.55
N GLN A 15 -25.49 -9.61 -6.63
CA GLN A 15 -24.45 -8.66 -6.98
C GLN A 15 -23.26 -9.44 -7.54
N SER A 16 -22.81 -9.08 -8.73
CA SER A 16 -21.62 -9.72 -9.31
C SER A 16 -20.42 -9.53 -8.38
N VAL A 17 -19.52 -10.51 -8.35
CA VAL A 17 -18.32 -10.45 -7.52
C VAL A 17 -17.12 -10.99 -8.30
N VAL A 18 -16.00 -10.29 -8.16
CA VAL A 18 -14.69 -10.75 -8.63
C VAL A 18 -13.79 -10.96 -7.42
N LYS A 19 -12.97 -12.01 -7.48
CA LYS A 19 -12.05 -12.41 -6.43
C LYS A 19 -10.60 -12.38 -6.90
N LEU A 20 -9.70 -12.02 -6.00
CA LEU A 20 -8.27 -11.86 -6.27
C LEU A 20 -7.43 -12.37 -5.10
N THR A 21 -6.50 -13.27 -5.39
CA THR A 21 -5.40 -13.59 -4.48
C THR A 21 -4.21 -12.73 -4.88
N ALA A 22 -3.62 -12.00 -3.93
CA ALA A 22 -2.48 -11.14 -4.22
C ALA A 22 -1.43 -11.22 -3.11
N LYS A 23 -0.18 -10.94 -3.47
CA LYS A 23 0.94 -10.85 -2.53
C LYS A 23 1.74 -9.58 -2.76
N VAL A 24 2.21 -8.96 -1.67
CA VAL A 24 3.09 -7.79 -1.72
C VAL A 24 4.01 -7.77 -0.49
N PHE A 25 5.25 -7.30 -0.68
CA PHE A 25 6.11 -6.92 0.43
C PHE A 25 6.29 -5.41 0.47
N LEU A 26 6.45 -4.89 1.69
CA LEU A 26 6.68 -3.48 1.98
C LEU A 26 8.13 -3.33 2.44
N ARG A 27 8.88 -2.47 1.74
CA ARG A 27 10.25 -2.14 2.14
C ARG A 27 10.22 -1.41 3.49
N GLY A 28 11.31 -1.48 4.24
CA GLY A 28 11.34 -1.01 5.63
C GLY A 28 10.80 -2.06 6.61
N ALA A 29 9.61 -2.62 6.34
CA ALA A 29 9.05 -3.70 7.17
C ALA A 29 9.66 -5.08 6.84
N TYR A 30 9.99 -5.37 5.58
CA TYR A 30 10.54 -6.67 5.17
C TYR A 30 11.96 -6.94 5.71
N ASP A 31 12.13 -8.01 6.50
CA ASP A 31 13.42 -8.50 6.97
C ASP A 31 13.94 -9.63 6.07
N THR A 32 15.02 -9.35 5.33
CA THR A 32 15.63 -10.30 4.39
C THR A 32 16.25 -11.52 5.07
N ASN A 33 16.57 -11.46 6.37
CA ASN A 33 17.15 -12.60 7.10
C ASN A 33 16.07 -13.61 7.51
N VAL A 34 14.87 -13.11 7.81
CA VAL A 34 13.74 -13.93 8.26
C VAL A 34 12.85 -14.34 7.08
N GLY A 35 12.82 -13.53 6.01
CA GLY A 35 11.91 -13.72 4.89
C GLY A 35 10.46 -13.33 5.20
N LEU A 36 10.26 -12.49 6.22
CA LEU A 36 8.96 -12.01 6.68
C LEU A 36 9.05 -10.50 6.97
N MET A 37 7.93 -9.80 6.85
CA MET A 37 7.78 -8.43 7.33
C MET A 37 7.68 -8.38 8.86
N LEU A 38 8.09 -7.27 9.45
CA LEU A 38 7.84 -6.92 10.84
C LEU A 38 6.40 -6.41 10.99
N ASP A 39 5.78 -6.71 12.14
CA ASP A 39 4.40 -6.34 12.49
C ASP A 39 4.36 -5.32 13.63
N GLY A 40 5.27 -4.33 13.60
CA GLY A 40 5.47 -3.35 14.67
C GLY A 40 4.19 -2.59 15.02
N LEU A 41 3.47 -2.08 14.02
CA LEU A 41 2.17 -1.42 14.20
C LEU A 41 1.14 -2.30 14.92
N ARG A 42 1.02 -3.56 14.50
CA ARG A 42 0.07 -4.51 15.09
C ARG A 42 0.42 -4.82 16.54
N SER A 43 1.70 -5.04 16.82
CA SER A 43 2.18 -5.36 18.17
C SER A 43 1.86 -4.26 19.19
N GLN A 44 1.73 -3.02 18.71
CA GLN A 44 1.36 -1.83 19.50
C GLN A 44 -0.12 -1.46 19.42
N GLY A 45 -0.93 -2.21 18.66
CA GLY A 45 -2.36 -1.91 18.49
C GLY A 45 -2.64 -0.62 17.71
N LEU A 46 -1.71 -0.20 16.84
CA LEU A 46 -1.81 1.06 16.10
C LEU A 46 -2.57 0.93 14.76
N ILE A 47 -2.75 -0.29 14.24
CA ILE A 47 -3.48 -0.50 12.98
C ILE A 47 -4.96 -0.14 13.19
N PRO A 48 -5.53 0.78 12.41
CA PRO A 48 -6.94 1.16 12.55
C PRO A 48 -7.87 0.00 12.16
N LEU A 49 -9.02 -0.09 12.82
CA LEU A 49 -10.03 -1.10 12.48
C LEU A 49 -10.75 -0.83 11.15
N VAL A 50 -10.73 0.42 10.67
CA VAL A 50 -11.34 0.83 9.41
C VAL A 50 -10.21 1.25 8.47
N GLN A 51 -10.33 0.88 7.20
CA GLN A 51 -9.36 1.23 6.18
C GLN A 51 -9.14 2.77 6.13
N PRO A 52 -7.89 3.24 5.92
CA PRO A 52 -7.56 4.66 6.07
C PRO A 52 -7.66 5.50 4.79
N TYR A 53 -7.75 4.89 3.61
CA TYR A 53 -7.64 5.52 2.30
C TYR A 53 -8.90 6.30 1.89
N GLY A 54 -8.70 7.28 1.00
CA GLY A 54 -9.76 8.16 0.49
C GLY A 54 -10.18 9.28 1.45
N LYS A 55 -9.53 9.42 2.61
CA LYS A 55 -9.90 10.37 3.68
C LYS A 55 -8.70 10.81 4.52
N GLY A 56 -8.89 11.90 5.26
CA GLY A 56 -7.90 12.43 6.19
C GLY A 56 -6.54 12.68 5.53
N SER A 57 -5.49 12.07 6.08
CA SER A 57 -4.11 12.18 5.58
C SER A 57 -3.79 11.29 4.36
N TYR A 58 -4.77 10.56 3.84
CA TYR A 58 -4.59 9.55 2.79
C TYR A 58 -5.56 9.76 1.61
N THR A 59 -5.91 11.01 1.30
CA THR A 59 -6.80 11.38 0.18
C THR A 59 -6.16 11.23 -1.21
N ASP A 60 -4.84 11.17 -1.28
CA ASP A 60 -4.03 10.87 -2.47
C ASP A 60 -4.13 9.41 -2.93
N ILE A 61 -4.63 8.52 -2.07
CA ILE A 61 -4.96 7.13 -2.40
C ILE A 61 -6.49 7.04 -2.48
N PRO A 62 -7.08 7.05 -3.68
CA PRO A 62 -8.54 7.04 -3.83
C PRO A 62 -9.13 5.71 -3.34
N HIS A 63 -10.32 5.78 -2.75
CA HIS A 63 -11.12 4.63 -2.37
C HIS A 63 -12.54 4.78 -2.92
N ILE A 64 -12.96 3.81 -3.73
CA ILE A 64 -14.26 3.71 -4.37
C ILE A 64 -15.06 2.61 -3.67
N GLY A 65 -16.25 2.94 -3.19
CA GLY A 65 -17.19 1.97 -2.65
C GLY A 65 -17.34 2.08 -1.14
N ALA A 66 -17.74 0.96 -0.52
CA ALA A 66 -18.01 0.90 0.91
C ALA A 66 -16.71 0.88 1.73
N GLU A 67 -16.83 1.30 2.99
CA GLU A 67 -15.73 1.24 3.95
C GLU A 67 -15.47 -0.22 4.37
N GLU A 68 -14.23 -0.69 4.22
CA GLU A 68 -13.79 -1.95 4.80
C GLU A 68 -13.40 -1.76 6.28
N ALA A 69 -13.85 -2.69 7.12
CA ALA A 69 -13.50 -2.74 8.52
C ALA A 69 -13.16 -4.17 8.95
N THR A 70 -12.10 -4.31 9.74
CA THR A 70 -11.68 -5.56 10.37
C THR A 70 -12.00 -5.56 11.87
N THR A 71 -11.50 -6.55 12.60
CA THR A 71 -11.75 -6.73 14.04
C THR A 71 -10.44 -6.80 14.82
N THR A 72 -10.52 -6.51 16.12
CA THR A 72 -9.39 -6.70 17.04
C THR A 72 -8.92 -8.15 17.09
N SER A 73 -9.83 -9.11 16.91
CA SER A 73 -9.51 -10.54 16.84
C SER A 73 -8.57 -10.84 15.66
N VAL A 74 -8.85 -10.29 14.47
CA VAL A 74 -7.99 -10.43 13.30
C VAL A 74 -6.63 -9.77 13.55
N LEU A 75 -6.60 -8.57 14.12
CA LEU A 75 -5.35 -7.88 14.47
C LEU A 75 -4.58 -8.51 15.64
N SER A 76 -5.17 -9.47 16.37
CA SER A 76 -4.50 -10.22 17.45
C SER A 76 -3.71 -11.43 16.95
N VAL A 77 -3.89 -11.84 15.69
CA VAL A 77 -3.17 -12.94 15.07
C VAL A 77 -1.67 -12.62 15.03
N THR A 78 -0.84 -13.62 15.35
CA THR A 78 0.63 -13.54 15.36
C THR A 78 1.25 -14.59 14.42
N GLY A 79 2.58 -14.60 14.30
CA GLY A 79 3.30 -15.50 13.38
C GLY A 79 3.24 -14.99 11.94
N SER A 80 3.44 -15.86 10.95
CA SER A 80 3.51 -15.48 9.53
C SER A 80 2.25 -14.76 9.02
N ASN A 81 1.09 -15.05 9.62
CA ASN A 81 -0.20 -14.48 9.23
C ASN A 81 -0.55 -13.22 10.03
N ALA A 82 0.36 -12.71 10.86
CA ALA A 82 0.12 -11.46 11.58
C ALA A 82 -0.06 -10.32 10.58
N ILE A 83 -1.04 -9.45 10.84
CA ILE A 83 -1.27 -8.29 9.98
C ILE A 83 -0.15 -7.27 10.18
N VAL A 84 0.42 -6.78 9.08
CA VAL A 84 1.43 -5.71 9.06
C VAL A 84 0.75 -4.37 8.92
N ASP A 85 -0.14 -4.22 7.93
CA ASP A 85 -0.87 -2.98 7.66
C ASP A 85 -2.08 -3.20 6.72
N TRP A 86 -2.82 -2.14 6.44
CA TRP A 86 -3.74 -2.02 5.30
C TRP A 86 -2.99 -1.77 3.99
N VAL A 87 -3.57 -2.24 2.88
CA VAL A 87 -3.19 -1.90 1.50
C VAL A 87 -4.45 -1.62 0.67
N SER A 88 -4.38 -0.71 -0.29
CA SER A 88 -5.46 -0.48 -1.26
C SER A 88 -5.16 -1.25 -2.54
N VAL A 89 -6.08 -2.11 -2.95
CA VAL A 89 -5.99 -2.84 -4.21
C VAL A 89 -7.02 -2.30 -5.18
N GLU A 90 -6.57 -1.90 -6.37
CA GLU A 90 -7.41 -1.30 -7.40
C GLU A 90 -7.53 -2.25 -8.60
N LEU A 91 -8.74 -2.34 -9.16
CA LEU A 91 -8.99 -2.93 -10.47
C LEU A 91 -9.21 -1.79 -11.47
N ARG A 92 -8.31 -1.70 -12.44
CA ARG A 92 -8.29 -0.65 -13.47
C ARG A 92 -8.74 -1.20 -14.83
N ASP A 93 -9.32 -0.32 -15.64
CA ASP A 93 -9.88 -0.68 -16.96
C ASP A 93 -8.80 -1.26 -17.89
N LYS A 94 -9.06 -2.43 -18.50
CA LYS A 94 -8.15 -3.09 -19.45
C LYS A 94 -7.83 -2.26 -20.70
N ASN A 95 -8.69 -1.30 -21.05
CA ASN A 95 -8.52 -0.41 -22.20
C ASN A 95 -7.91 0.93 -21.82
N ASN A 96 -7.98 1.31 -20.54
CA ASN A 96 -7.39 2.54 -20.02
C ASN A 96 -6.87 2.35 -18.59
N PRO A 97 -5.57 2.09 -18.40
CA PRO A 97 -5.01 1.78 -17.08
C PRO A 97 -5.02 2.97 -16.10
N SER A 98 -5.33 4.20 -16.54
CA SER A 98 -5.52 5.34 -15.64
C SER A 98 -6.90 5.36 -14.96
N VAL A 99 -7.87 4.58 -15.44
CA VAL A 99 -9.23 4.55 -14.90
C VAL A 99 -9.37 3.45 -13.87
N ILE A 100 -9.60 3.84 -12.61
CA ILE A 100 -9.93 2.93 -11.51
C ILE A 100 -11.43 2.63 -11.58
N LEU A 101 -11.78 1.35 -11.77
CA LEU A 101 -13.18 0.91 -11.83
C LEU A 101 -13.67 0.46 -10.45
N TYR A 102 -12.81 -0.22 -9.71
CA TYR A 102 -13.10 -0.74 -8.38
C TYR A 102 -11.87 -0.59 -7.48
N SER A 103 -12.08 -0.41 -6.18
CA SER A 103 -11.03 -0.56 -5.18
C SER A 103 -11.54 -1.43 -4.04
N ARG A 104 -10.60 -2.06 -3.35
CA ARG A 104 -10.84 -2.80 -2.12
C ARG A 104 -9.63 -2.68 -1.22
N SER A 105 -9.85 -2.26 0.02
CA SER A 105 -8.79 -2.30 1.02
C SER A 105 -8.66 -3.71 1.58
N GLY A 106 -7.42 -4.21 1.63
CA GLY A 106 -7.05 -5.50 2.20
C GLY A 106 -6.06 -5.35 3.34
N LEU A 107 -5.83 -6.43 4.06
CA LEU A 107 -4.83 -6.53 5.11
C LEU A 107 -3.63 -7.29 4.56
N VAL A 108 -2.43 -6.73 4.66
CA VAL A 108 -1.20 -7.43 4.28
C VAL A 108 -0.62 -8.17 5.48
N GLN A 109 -0.31 -9.46 5.31
CA GLN A 109 0.27 -10.34 6.32
C GLN A 109 1.80 -10.34 6.27
N ARG A 110 2.47 -10.82 7.32
CA ARG A 110 3.94 -10.81 7.40
C ARG A 110 4.62 -11.62 6.28
N ASP A 111 3.99 -12.66 5.76
CA ASP A 111 4.47 -13.44 4.61
C ASP A 111 4.08 -12.87 3.24
N GLY A 112 3.48 -11.67 3.24
CA GLY A 112 3.12 -10.89 2.06
C GLY A 112 1.75 -11.21 1.49
N ASP A 113 1.00 -12.18 2.02
CA ASP A 113 -0.38 -12.41 1.57
C ASP A 113 -1.25 -11.18 1.82
N ILE A 114 -2.02 -10.78 0.80
CA ILE A 114 -3.07 -9.77 0.94
C ILE A 114 -4.40 -10.50 1.11
N VAL A 115 -4.97 -10.37 2.30
CA VAL A 115 -6.24 -11.00 2.68
C VAL A 115 -7.34 -9.97 2.87
N ASP A 116 -8.57 -10.42 2.80
CA ASP A 116 -9.75 -9.62 3.08
C ASP A 116 -9.88 -9.31 4.59
N VAL A 117 -10.90 -8.55 4.98
CA VAL A 117 -11.09 -8.03 6.34
C VAL A 117 -11.27 -9.12 7.42
N ASP A 118 -11.51 -10.36 7.02
CA ASP A 118 -11.59 -11.53 7.89
C ASP A 118 -10.21 -12.13 8.24
N GLY A 119 -9.15 -11.63 7.60
CA GLY A 119 -7.77 -12.08 7.83
C GLY A 119 -7.40 -13.39 7.14
N VAL A 120 -8.26 -13.95 6.27
CA VAL A 120 -8.03 -15.28 5.66
C VAL A 120 -8.44 -15.33 4.19
N SER A 121 -9.59 -14.75 3.83
CA SER A 121 -10.14 -14.85 2.48
C SER A 121 -9.31 -14.04 1.49
N CYS A 122 -9.33 -14.46 0.22
CA CYS A 122 -8.86 -13.61 -0.87
C CYS A 122 -9.79 -12.39 -1.02
N LEU A 123 -9.28 -11.32 -1.64
CA LEU A 123 -10.04 -10.07 -1.81
C LEU A 123 -11.29 -10.26 -2.65
N SER A 124 -12.42 -9.71 -2.18
CA SER A 124 -13.73 -9.79 -2.84
C SER A 124 -14.26 -8.44 -3.31
N PHE A 125 -14.15 -8.16 -4.60
CA PHE A 125 -14.67 -6.95 -5.25
C PHE A 125 -16.16 -7.09 -5.57
N VAL A 126 -16.99 -6.71 -4.61
CA VAL A 126 -18.45 -6.75 -4.73
C VAL A 126 -18.92 -5.66 -5.70
N GLY A 127 -19.70 -6.05 -6.71
CA GLY A 127 -20.14 -5.21 -7.82
C GLY A 127 -19.27 -5.31 -9.07
N ALA A 128 -18.08 -5.92 -8.99
CA ALA A 128 -17.23 -6.17 -10.15
C ALA A 128 -17.72 -7.36 -10.97
N VAL A 129 -17.55 -7.30 -12.28
CA VAL A 129 -17.94 -8.36 -13.23
C VAL A 129 -16.72 -9.16 -13.70
N PRO A 130 -16.83 -10.46 -13.99
CA PRO A 130 -15.71 -11.20 -14.57
C PRO A 130 -15.22 -10.56 -15.88
N ASP A 131 -14.00 -10.06 -15.87
CA ASP A 131 -13.29 -9.45 -16.99
C ASP A 131 -11.77 -9.45 -16.67
N SER A 132 -10.96 -8.96 -17.61
CA SER A 132 -9.57 -8.63 -17.37
C SER A 132 -9.43 -7.23 -16.78
N TYR A 133 -8.56 -7.09 -15.78
CA TYR A 133 -8.27 -5.82 -15.11
C TYR A 133 -6.77 -5.63 -14.95
N TYR A 134 -6.28 -4.41 -15.08
CA TYR A 134 -4.99 -4.08 -14.49
C TYR A 134 -5.15 -4.09 -12.97
N VAL A 135 -4.27 -4.81 -12.28
CA VAL A 135 -4.31 -4.92 -10.81
C VAL A 135 -3.22 -4.04 -10.24
N THR A 136 -3.60 -3.14 -9.35
CA THR A 136 -2.67 -2.23 -8.66
C THR A 136 -2.71 -2.50 -7.17
N VAL A 137 -1.54 -2.42 -6.52
CA VAL A 137 -1.43 -2.34 -5.06
C VAL A 137 -0.82 -0.99 -4.67
N ARG A 138 -1.43 -0.33 -3.70
CA ARG A 138 -0.96 0.92 -3.10
C ARG A 138 -0.91 0.79 -1.59
N HIS A 139 0.04 1.49 -1.00
CA HIS A 139 0.18 1.58 0.45
C HIS A 139 0.45 3.04 0.86
N ARG A 140 0.17 3.38 2.12
CA ARG A 140 0.14 4.76 2.60
C ARG A 140 1.47 5.50 2.50
N ASN A 141 2.60 4.81 2.52
CA ASN A 141 3.93 5.41 2.47
C ASN A 141 4.90 4.70 1.51
N HIS A 142 4.34 3.95 0.55
CA HIS A 142 5.09 3.28 -0.49
C HIS A 142 4.63 3.72 -1.89
N LEU A 143 5.52 3.67 -2.87
CA LEU A 143 5.17 3.86 -4.26
C LEU A 143 4.42 2.63 -4.78
N GLY A 144 3.20 2.84 -5.27
CA GLY A 144 2.35 1.75 -5.75
C GLY A 144 2.86 1.09 -7.03
N ALA A 145 2.47 -0.17 -7.22
CA ALA A 145 2.83 -0.97 -8.39
C ALA A 145 1.58 -1.56 -9.06
N MET A 146 1.65 -1.78 -10.38
CA MET A 146 0.55 -2.31 -11.18
C MET A 146 1.06 -3.39 -12.12
N THR A 147 0.23 -4.37 -12.44
CA THR A 147 0.55 -5.38 -13.46
C THR A 147 0.81 -4.73 -14.81
N ALA A 148 1.79 -5.23 -15.58
CA ALA A 148 2.06 -4.73 -16.94
C ALA A 148 0.96 -5.06 -17.94
N ASN A 149 0.21 -6.13 -17.67
CA ASN A 149 -0.90 -6.62 -18.49
C ASN A 149 -2.14 -6.78 -17.61
N ALA A 150 -3.32 -6.66 -18.22
CA ALA A 150 -4.56 -6.96 -17.55
C ALA A 150 -4.69 -8.47 -17.25
N ILE A 151 -5.14 -8.81 -16.05
CA ILE A 151 -5.31 -10.17 -15.56
C ILE A 151 -6.79 -10.52 -15.57
N ALA A 152 -7.14 -11.66 -16.16
CA ALA A 152 -8.51 -12.17 -16.15
C ALA A 152 -8.90 -12.60 -14.73
N LEU A 153 -9.95 -12.00 -14.19
CA LEU A 153 -10.46 -12.29 -12.86
C LEU A 153 -11.89 -12.84 -12.93
N THR A 154 -12.24 -13.68 -11.96
CA THR A 154 -13.53 -14.37 -11.90
C THR A 154 -14.07 -14.35 -10.48
N SER A 155 -15.21 -14.98 -10.22
CA SER A 155 -15.77 -15.09 -8.87
C SER A 155 -15.02 -16.08 -7.95
N SER A 156 -13.96 -16.74 -8.42
CA SER A 156 -13.10 -17.65 -7.63
C SER A 156 -11.72 -17.06 -7.34
N CYS A 157 -11.13 -17.43 -6.19
CA CYS A 157 -9.76 -17.06 -5.79
C CYS A 157 -8.67 -17.79 -6.60
N SER A 158 -8.75 -17.80 -7.93
CA SER A 158 -7.87 -18.61 -8.79
C SER A 158 -6.70 -17.84 -9.40
N ALA A 159 -6.83 -16.52 -9.54
CA ALA A 159 -5.77 -15.67 -10.06
C ALA A 159 -4.87 -15.21 -8.92
N LEU A 160 -3.59 -15.59 -8.98
CA LEU A 160 -2.54 -15.07 -8.10
C LEU A 160 -1.82 -13.92 -8.79
N VAL A 161 -1.88 -12.73 -8.18
CA VAL A 161 -1.05 -11.58 -8.57
C VAL A 161 0.00 -11.36 -7.50
N ASP A 162 1.20 -11.86 -7.76
CA ASP A 162 2.31 -11.82 -6.81
C ASP A 162 3.30 -10.71 -7.17
N PHE A 163 3.18 -9.56 -6.50
CA PHE A 163 4.10 -8.43 -6.67
C PHE A 163 5.51 -8.74 -6.14
N THR A 164 5.67 -9.75 -5.29
CA THR A 164 6.97 -10.16 -4.71
C THR A 164 7.80 -10.99 -5.70
N SER A 165 7.16 -11.67 -6.65
CA SER A 165 7.85 -12.51 -7.62
C SER A 165 8.44 -11.70 -8.78
N SER A 166 9.73 -11.88 -9.08
CA SER A 166 10.37 -11.27 -10.26
C SER A 166 9.75 -11.71 -11.60
N SER A 167 8.96 -12.80 -11.62
CA SER A 167 8.27 -13.26 -12.83
C SER A 167 7.06 -12.40 -13.20
N LEU A 168 6.46 -11.66 -12.25
CA LEU A 168 5.34 -10.78 -12.56
C LEU A 168 5.87 -9.52 -13.27
N SER A 169 5.49 -9.34 -14.52
CA SER A 169 5.79 -8.12 -15.27
C SER A 169 4.98 -6.95 -14.70
N LEU A 170 5.65 -5.85 -14.37
CA LEU A 170 5.03 -4.65 -13.80
C LEU A 170 4.96 -3.52 -14.83
N TYR A 171 3.88 -2.75 -14.74
CA TYR A 171 3.70 -1.55 -15.54
C TYR A 171 4.84 -0.56 -15.27
N LYS A 172 5.30 0.05 -16.35
CA LYS A 172 6.28 1.14 -16.33
C LYS A 172 5.76 2.23 -17.24
N LYS A 173 6.08 3.47 -16.90
CA LYS A 173 5.82 4.60 -17.78
C LYS A 173 6.54 4.41 -19.11
N ALA A 174 6.17 5.17 -20.13
CA ALA A 174 6.91 5.17 -21.38
C ALA A 174 8.36 5.62 -21.13
N THR A 175 9.35 5.06 -21.82
CA THR A 175 10.77 5.43 -21.64
C THR A 175 11.07 6.89 -21.99
N THR A 176 10.13 7.60 -22.61
CA THR A 176 10.20 9.03 -22.91
C THR A 176 9.62 9.92 -21.79
N ASP A 177 8.93 9.33 -20.81
CA ASP A 177 8.42 10.04 -19.64
C ASP A 177 9.61 10.43 -18.74
N PRO A 178 9.76 11.71 -18.32
CA PRO A 178 10.85 12.14 -17.46
C PRO A 178 10.85 11.47 -16.07
N GLU A 179 9.72 10.88 -15.66
CA GLU A 179 9.56 10.14 -14.41
C GLU A 179 9.71 8.62 -14.62
N TYR A 180 10.15 8.17 -15.79
CA TYR A 180 10.40 6.75 -16.05
C TYR A 180 11.52 6.20 -15.14
N THR A 181 11.28 5.01 -14.59
CA THR A 181 12.36 4.16 -14.06
C THR A 181 12.20 2.72 -14.56
N ALA A 182 13.32 2.02 -14.74
CA ALA A 182 13.31 0.58 -14.98
C ALA A 182 12.91 -0.25 -13.73
N TYR A 183 12.86 0.36 -12.54
CA TYR A 183 12.70 -0.30 -11.25
C TYR A 183 11.42 0.16 -10.51
N PRO A 184 10.23 -0.26 -10.94
CA PRO A 184 8.96 0.11 -10.27
C PRO A 184 8.84 -0.42 -8.84
N THR A 185 9.71 -1.35 -8.44
CA THR A 185 9.82 -1.98 -7.11
C THR A 185 11.29 -2.13 -6.74
N VAL A 186 11.57 -2.31 -5.45
CA VAL A 186 12.92 -2.63 -4.96
C VAL A 186 13.15 -4.14 -4.95
N GLU A 187 14.33 -4.58 -5.40
CA GLU A 187 14.77 -5.97 -5.37
C GLU A 187 15.50 -6.27 -4.04
N LEU A 188 15.01 -7.26 -3.29
CA LEU A 188 15.50 -7.66 -1.96
C LEU A 188 15.95 -9.12 -1.98
N GLY A 189 17.00 -9.41 -2.76
CA GLY A 189 17.50 -10.77 -2.97
C GLY A 189 16.63 -11.52 -3.98
N SER A 190 15.87 -12.51 -3.54
CA SER A 190 15.01 -13.32 -4.41
C SER A 190 13.57 -12.80 -4.54
N VAL A 191 13.22 -11.74 -3.82
CA VAL A 191 11.87 -11.16 -3.82
C VAL A 191 11.92 -9.66 -4.10
N ARG A 192 10.77 -9.11 -4.46
CA ARG A 192 10.53 -7.68 -4.63
C ARG A 192 9.66 -7.12 -3.52
N ALA A 193 9.84 -5.84 -3.23
CA ALA A 193 8.96 -5.07 -2.37
C ALA A 193 8.60 -3.73 -3.03
N LEU A 194 7.51 -3.11 -2.60
CA LEU A 194 7.24 -1.72 -2.99
C LEU A 194 8.36 -0.82 -2.44
N TRP A 195 8.72 0.23 -3.18
CA TRP A 195 9.62 1.27 -2.65
C TRP A 195 8.95 1.98 -1.49
N GLY A 196 9.60 2.00 -0.32
CA GLY A 196 9.15 2.75 0.84
C GLY A 196 9.66 4.19 0.82
N GLY A 197 9.35 4.95 1.86
CA GLY A 197 9.94 6.28 2.09
C GLY A 197 9.13 7.46 1.55
N ASN A 198 7.95 7.23 0.97
CA ASN A 198 7.04 8.32 0.58
C ASN A 198 6.33 8.85 1.83
N ALA A 199 7.00 9.74 2.54
CA ALA A 199 6.53 10.32 3.78
C ALA A 199 5.46 11.39 3.54
N SER A 200 5.41 12.00 2.36
CA SER A 200 4.40 12.99 1.95
C SER A 200 3.26 12.39 1.10
N PRO A 201 2.13 13.11 0.94
CA PRO A 201 1.03 12.71 0.04
C PRO A 201 1.30 13.05 -1.42
N ASP A 202 2.40 12.52 -1.97
CA ASP A 202 2.75 12.66 -3.38
C ASP A 202 3.08 11.30 -4.04
N ARG A 203 3.76 11.33 -5.20
CA ARG A 203 4.00 10.16 -6.05
C ARG A 203 5.49 9.90 -6.27
N PHE A 204 6.35 10.41 -5.40
CA PHE A 204 7.78 10.20 -5.50
C PHE A 204 8.42 10.06 -4.12
N VAL A 205 9.69 9.65 -4.10
CA VAL A 205 10.53 9.64 -2.91
C VAL A 205 11.77 10.45 -3.21
N ILE A 206 12.07 11.42 -2.35
CA ILE A 206 13.21 12.32 -2.49
C ILE A 206 13.78 12.69 -1.11
N TYR A 207 15.11 12.59 -1.00
CA TYR A 207 15.80 12.93 0.24
C TYR A 207 16.19 14.42 0.33
N GLN A 208 16.68 15.01 -0.77
CA GLN A 208 17.13 16.40 -0.82
C GLN A 208 16.55 17.15 -2.02
N GLY A 209 16.02 18.35 -1.79
CA GLY A 209 15.40 19.19 -2.82
C GLY A 209 14.18 19.93 -2.27
N PRO A 210 13.46 20.70 -3.09
CA PRO A 210 12.16 21.24 -2.71
C PRO A 210 11.16 20.10 -2.43
N ASN A 211 10.24 20.31 -1.48
CA ASN A 211 9.16 19.37 -1.15
C ASN A 211 9.65 17.93 -0.88
N ASN A 212 10.67 17.76 -0.04
CA ASN A 212 11.26 16.46 0.21
C ASN A 212 10.68 15.72 1.42
N ASP A 213 10.71 14.39 1.37
CA ASP A 213 10.19 13.51 2.43
C ASP A 213 10.86 13.75 3.77
N ARG A 214 12.16 14.07 3.77
CA ARG A 214 12.93 14.39 4.98
C ARG A 214 12.34 15.57 5.74
N THR A 215 11.91 16.62 5.03
CA THR A 215 11.27 17.80 5.65
C THR A 215 9.89 17.44 6.20
N PHE A 216 9.17 16.53 5.55
CA PHE A 216 7.88 16.06 6.04
C PHE A 216 8.02 15.23 7.33
N ILE A 217 8.98 14.30 7.39
CA ILE A 217 9.35 13.57 8.63
C ILE A 217 9.64 14.57 9.77
N GLY A 218 10.52 15.54 9.51
CA GLY A 218 10.87 16.56 10.50
C GLY A 218 9.67 17.40 10.95
N SER A 219 8.76 17.73 10.04
CA SER A 219 7.55 18.48 10.39
C SER A 219 6.66 17.72 11.36
N VAL A 220 6.44 16.41 11.13
CA VAL A 220 5.61 15.58 12.03
C VAL A 220 6.21 15.53 13.43
N VAL A 221 7.54 15.39 13.54
CA VAL A 221 8.22 15.37 14.84
C VAL A 221 8.19 16.73 15.54
N LEU A 222 8.49 17.82 14.82
CA LEU A 222 8.64 19.14 15.42
C LEU A 222 7.31 19.83 15.76
N THR A 223 6.22 19.44 15.08
CA THR A 223 4.89 19.99 15.34
C THR A 223 4.00 19.06 16.15
N ASP A 224 4.52 17.92 16.63
CA ASP A 224 3.75 17.04 17.50
C ASP A 224 3.38 17.76 18.80
N ALA A 225 2.13 17.62 19.23
CA ALA A 225 1.63 18.34 20.41
C ALA A 225 2.32 17.91 21.71
N GLY A 226 2.90 16.71 21.76
CA GLY A 226 3.70 16.23 22.88
C GLY A 226 5.15 16.72 22.85
N ASN A 227 5.65 17.22 21.72
CA ASN A 227 6.99 17.79 21.59
C ASN A 227 7.05 19.26 22.04
N THR A 228 6.71 19.52 23.30
CA THR A 228 6.59 20.88 23.85
C THR A 228 7.90 21.68 23.88
N GLU A 229 9.03 20.99 23.79
CA GLU A 229 10.38 21.58 23.81
C GLU A 229 10.98 21.72 22.40
N GLY A 230 10.30 21.27 21.35
CA GLY A 230 10.79 21.34 19.96
C GLY A 230 12.05 20.52 19.71
N LEU A 231 12.18 19.36 20.36
CA LEU A 231 13.35 18.49 20.27
C LEU A 231 13.36 17.74 18.93
N ASN A 232 14.48 17.81 18.21
CA ASN A 232 14.67 17.07 16.95
C ASN A 232 14.70 15.54 17.14
N ASN A 233 15.05 15.07 18.34
CA ASN A 233 15.13 13.65 18.71
C ASN A 233 13.91 13.17 19.49
N TYR A 234 12.83 13.96 19.53
CA TYR A 234 11.54 13.48 20.01
C TYR A 234 11.04 12.34 19.10
N MET A 235 10.40 11.34 19.69
CA MET A 235 9.83 10.21 18.96
C MET A 235 8.31 10.35 19.00
N VAL A 236 7.68 10.34 17.82
CA VAL A 236 6.22 10.38 17.73
C VAL A 236 5.70 8.97 17.52
N THR A 237 4.86 8.49 18.45
CA THR A 237 4.23 7.18 18.31
C THR A 237 2.89 7.28 17.60
N GLY A 238 2.64 6.44 16.60
CA GLY A 238 1.31 6.33 16.02
C GLY A 238 1.25 5.69 14.63
N TYR A 239 0.03 5.61 14.11
CA TYR A 239 -0.22 5.20 12.72
C TYR A 239 0.02 6.37 11.77
N LEU A 240 1.29 6.65 11.49
CA LEU A 240 1.73 7.85 10.77
C LEU A 240 2.32 7.49 9.40
N ARG A 241 2.09 8.33 8.38
CA ARG A 241 2.68 8.14 7.04
C ARG A 241 4.23 8.10 7.09
N PRO A 242 4.92 8.98 7.83
CA PRO A 242 6.38 9.03 7.79
C PRO A 242 7.12 7.92 8.54
N ASP A 243 6.41 6.97 9.14
CA ASP A 243 6.97 5.77 9.78
C ASP A 243 7.37 4.77 8.68
N ILE A 244 8.60 4.85 8.20
CA ILE A 244 9.06 4.18 6.97
C ILE A 244 9.19 2.67 7.15
N ASN A 245 9.55 2.20 8.35
CA ASN A 245 9.71 0.78 8.66
C ASN A 245 8.47 0.14 9.30
N LEU A 246 7.40 0.91 9.53
CA LEU A 246 6.15 0.46 10.12
C LEU A 246 6.35 -0.08 11.55
N ASP A 247 7.24 0.56 12.31
CA ASP A 247 7.53 0.21 13.69
C ASP A 247 6.72 1.03 14.71
N GLY A 248 5.82 1.90 14.24
CA GLY A 248 4.96 2.72 15.07
C GLY A 248 5.64 3.98 15.63
N LEU A 249 6.90 4.25 15.28
CA LEU A 249 7.64 5.43 15.70
C LEU A 249 8.06 6.24 14.48
N VAL A 250 7.93 7.56 14.58
CA VAL A 250 8.54 8.52 13.64
C VAL A 250 9.66 9.25 14.38
N ILE A 251 10.87 9.11 13.88
CA ILE A 251 12.09 9.66 14.48
C ILE A 251 12.84 10.48 13.44
N PHE A 252 13.05 11.76 13.72
CA PHE A 252 13.77 12.67 12.82
C PHE A 252 15.29 12.65 13.06
N GLN A 253 15.72 12.61 14.32
CA GLN A 253 17.13 12.58 14.70
C GLN A 253 17.39 11.57 15.82
N GLY A 254 18.44 10.75 15.67
CA GLY A 254 18.83 9.74 16.66
C GLY A 254 19.08 8.37 16.03
N PRO A 255 19.42 7.34 16.82
CA PRO A 255 19.52 5.97 16.33
C PRO A 255 18.18 5.48 15.76
N GLY A 256 18.21 4.70 14.68
CA GLY A 256 17.01 4.12 14.08
C GLY A 256 16.07 5.11 13.39
N ASN A 257 16.53 6.33 13.08
CA ASN A 257 15.68 7.36 12.52
C ASN A 257 15.18 7.08 11.09
N ASP A 258 13.97 7.54 10.76
CA ASP A 258 13.35 7.39 9.44
C ASP A 258 14.13 8.15 8.36
N VAL A 259 14.80 9.25 8.72
CA VAL A 259 15.61 10.03 7.77
C VAL A 259 16.74 9.19 7.15
N ASN A 260 17.35 8.30 7.93
CA ASN A 260 18.38 7.38 7.46
C ASN A 260 17.77 6.24 6.62
N LEU A 261 16.57 5.76 6.97
CA LEU A 261 15.85 4.79 6.16
C LEU A 261 15.54 5.37 4.78
N LEU A 262 14.98 6.58 4.73
CA LEU A 262 14.75 7.36 3.51
C LEU A 262 16.02 7.55 2.70
N PHE A 263 17.12 7.96 3.36
CA PHE A 263 18.41 8.13 2.68
C PHE A 263 18.86 6.84 1.99
N ASN A 264 18.71 5.70 2.68
CA ASN A 264 19.12 4.40 2.13
C ASN A 264 18.29 4.02 0.91
N GLU A 265 16.98 4.30 0.87
CA GLU A 265 16.15 4.07 -0.33
C GLU A 265 16.72 4.82 -1.55
N ILE A 266 17.02 6.12 -1.39
CA ILE A 266 17.61 6.94 -2.46
C ILE A 266 19.01 6.47 -2.86
N PHE A 267 19.85 6.18 -1.87
CA PHE A 267 21.26 5.85 -2.09
C PHE A 267 21.44 4.48 -2.76
N THR A 268 20.54 3.53 -2.48
CA THR A 268 20.61 2.16 -3.00
C THR A 268 19.87 1.97 -4.32
N HIS A 269 19.12 2.97 -4.80
CA HIS A 269 18.42 2.88 -6.08
C HIS A 269 19.41 2.56 -7.23
N PRO A 270 19.15 1.54 -8.07
CA PRO A 270 20.11 1.10 -9.09
C PRO A 270 20.44 2.17 -10.16
N GLU A 271 19.50 3.05 -10.46
CA GLU A 271 19.71 4.15 -11.42
C GLU A 271 20.38 5.38 -10.77
N ASN A 272 20.51 5.43 -9.44
CA ASN A 272 21.29 6.46 -8.74
C ASN A 272 22.79 6.08 -8.71
N VAL A 273 23.40 6.03 -9.89
CA VAL A 273 24.79 5.58 -10.07
C VAL A 273 25.78 6.56 -9.44
N GLU A 274 25.50 7.87 -9.54
CA GLU A 274 26.34 8.94 -8.99
C GLU A 274 26.13 9.20 -7.50
N LYS A 275 25.21 8.46 -6.87
CA LYS A 275 24.87 8.61 -5.43
C LYS A 275 24.47 10.03 -5.06
N LEU A 276 23.63 10.63 -5.92
CA LEU A 276 23.09 11.96 -5.71
C LEU A 276 22.03 11.93 -4.61
N ASN A 277 22.15 12.80 -3.63
CA ASN A 277 21.18 12.94 -2.53
C ASN A 277 19.83 13.52 -3.00
N ASN A 278 19.82 14.19 -4.15
CA ASN A 278 18.64 14.75 -4.78
C ASN A 278 18.09 13.86 -5.92
N PHE A 279 18.52 12.61 -5.99
CA PHE A 279 17.87 11.61 -6.86
C PHE A 279 16.43 11.39 -6.39
N ILE A 280 15.53 11.17 -7.35
CA ILE A 280 14.10 11.02 -7.11
C ILE A 280 13.66 9.65 -7.62
N ILE A 281 12.98 8.88 -6.77
CA ILE A 281 12.33 7.64 -7.18
C ILE A 281 10.87 7.97 -7.49
N TYR A 282 10.42 7.73 -8.72
CA TYR A 282 9.07 8.06 -9.15
C TYR A 282 8.15 6.85 -9.19
N GLN A 283 6.92 7.03 -8.73
CA GLN A 283 5.86 6.03 -8.90
C GLN A 283 5.57 5.83 -10.39
N GLN A 284 5.44 4.56 -10.80
CA GLN A 284 5.22 4.21 -12.20
C GLN A 284 3.75 4.08 -12.59
N LEU A 285 2.80 4.19 -11.66
CA LEU A 285 1.36 4.17 -11.99
C LEU A 285 1.00 5.32 -12.96
N PRO A 286 0.08 5.09 -13.90
CA PRO A 286 -0.35 6.09 -14.87
C PRO A 286 -1.30 7.15 -14.28
#